data_AF-A0A2K9CCT2-F1
#
_entry.id   AF-A0A2K9CCT2-F1
#
_cell.length_a   1.000
_cell.length_b   1.000
_cell.length_c   1.000
_cell.angle_alpha   90.00
_cell.angle_beta   90.00
_cell.angle_gamma   90.00
#
_symmetry.space_group_name_H-M   'P 1'
#
loop_
_entity.id
_entity.type
_entity.pdbx_description
1 polymer ?
#
loop_
_entity_poly.entity_id
_entity_poly.type
_entity_poly.pdbx_seq_one_letter_code
_entity_poly.pdbx_strand_id
1 'polypeptide(L)'
;MNKKEIKLKKKWLQKLRKALKLLAEDDANDIIESYEEKINEEFNELGNMQIVLDQLSNTEVIAREIYLELGIDYNAKPKHEKKSKTQKTKVEKVKVQKPQGKSVGIKLAFTFPNFIMSIFAIALALISAALYLVAFVLVIGFPFMITIFFVTYDFAIAISLFVLILGLVPLLTIALWYIAKFFEKSTKVIINGIFIVYTDERPFAMLFKKSMINKIMLISAITFAIITGFGAAINLAPENSVLASNYNNNYRYSQVTEINVADEIKDASAVHLIYDELSSSMIRNTNEKFDSTLEYGSIKLVRHYNIKEKYTLDTKVDVVNLSSSNNNDYQIYLSSNLPWNAIVGVTSFERYEIFYNFKPNNSGEVV
;
A
#
# COMPACT_ATOMS: atom_id res chain seq x y z
N MET A 1 47.79 12.04 7.20
CA MET A 1 48.54 12.20 5.93
C MET A 1 48.60 13.66 5.50
N ASN A 2 49.76 14.11 5.02
CA ASN A 2 49.97 15.42 4.40
C ASN A 2 49.76 15.38 2.87
N LYS A 3 49.77 16.55 2.21
CA LYS A 3 49.55 16.67 0.74
C LYS A 3 50.58 15.89 -0.10
N LYS A 4 51.83 15.75 0.37
CA LYS A 4 52.89 15.02 -0.36
C LYS A 4 52.64 13.51 -0.32
N GLU A 5 52.25 12.98 0.84
CA GLU A 5 51.93 11.56 1.06
C GLU A 5 50.71 11.12 0.23
N ILE A 6 49.66 11.95 0.21
CA ILE A 6 48.47 11.69 -0.62
C ILE A 6 48.84 11.61 -2.10
N LYS A 7 49.77 12.46 -2.56
CA LYS A 7 50.22 12.46 -3.96
C LYS A 7 51.05 11.21 -4.28
N LEU A 8 51.88 10.74 -3.35
CA LEU A 8 52.65 9.50 -3.51
C LEU A 8 51.74 8.28 -3.57
N LYS A 9 50.80 8.15 -2.63
CA LYS A 9 49.76 7.10 -2.63
C LYS A 9 49.01 7.05 -3.95
N LYS A 10 48.46 8.19 -4.39
CA LYS A 10 47.69 8.27 -5.65
C LYS A 10 48.53 7.86 -6.86
N LYS A 11 49.80 8.27 -6.91
CA LYS A 11 50.72 7.91 -8.01
C LYS A 11 50.98 6.40 -8.02
N TRP A 12 51.15 5.79 -6.85
CA TRP A 12 51.38 4.34 -6.74
C TRP A 12 50.13 3.55 -7.14
N LEU A 13 48.95 3.89 -6.61
CA LEU A 13 47.68 3.24 -6.98
C LEU A 13 47.39 3.40 -8.48
N GLN A 14 47.71 4.55 -9.07
CA GLN A 14 47.56 4.75 -10.52
C GLN A 14 48.50 3.85 -11.34
N LYS A 15 49.72 3.57 -10.84
CA LYS A 15 50.62 2.59 -11.47
C LYS A 15 50.06 1.18 -11.39
N LEU A 16 49.56 0.78 -10.21
CA LEU A 16 48.92 -0.52 -10.03
C LEU A 16 47.70 -0.69 -10.94
N ARG A 17 46.83 0.33 -11.03
CA ARG A 17 45.66 0.31 -11.93
C ARG A 17 46.07 0.13 -13.40
N LYS A 18 47.16 0.76 -13.83
CA LYS A 18 47.70 0.57 -15.19
C LYS A 18 48.27 -0.83 -15.41
N ALA A 19 48.89 -1.42 -14.39
CA ALA A 19 49.39 -2.78 -14.44
C ALA A 19 48.25 -3.81 -14.51
N LEU A 20 47.10 -3.51 -13.88
CA LEU A 20 45.90 -4.35 -13.83
C LEU A 20 44.98 -4.24 -15.08
N LYS A 21 45.42 -3.61 -16.17
CA LYS A 21 44.60 -3.31 -17.37
C LYS A 21 43.93 -4.51 -18.07
N LEU A 22 44.36 -5.74 -17.80
CA LEU A 22 43.74 -6.95 -18.36
C LEU A 22 42.51 -7.43 -17.55
N LEU A 23 42.28 -6.87 -16.36
CA LEU A 23 41.08 -7.13 -15.55
C LEU A 23 39.91 -6.29 -16.03
N ALA A 24 38.69 -6.73 -15.69
CA ALA A 24 37.54 -5.85 -15.79
C ALA A 24 37.70 -4.66 -14.83
N GLU A 25 37.08 -3.53 -15.15
CA GLU A 25 37.22 -2.29 -14.38
C GLU A 25 36.74 -2.46 -12.93
N ASP A 26 35.69 -3.25 -12.71
CA ASP A 26 35.16 -3.56 -11.37
C ASP A 26 36.19 -4.37 -10.54
N ASP A 27 36.71 -5.47 -11.10
CA ASP A 27 37.72 -6.31 -10.42
C ASP A 27 39.02 -5.51 -10.12
N ALA A 28 39.45 -4.66 -11.06
CA ALA A 28 40.61 -3.80 -10.85
C ALA A 28 40.35 -2.75 -9.76
N ASN A 29 39.11 -2.28 -9.60
CA ASN A 29 38.75 -1.33 -8.55
C ASN A 29 38.73 -1.98 -7.18
N ASP A 30 38.19 -3.19 -7.05
CA ASP A 30 38.17 -3.93 -5.79
C ASP A 30 39.59 -4.20 -5.26
N ILE A 31 40.51 -4.56 -6.16
CA ILE A 31 41.93 -4.73 -5.82
C ILE A 31 42.56 -3.41 -5.41
N ILE A 32 42.28 -2.31 -6.14
CA ILE A 32 42.83 -0.99 -5.83
C ILE A 32 42.32 -0.50 -4.46
N GLU A 33 41.05 -0.73 -4.14
CA GLU A 33 40.44 -0.38 -2.86
C GLU A 33 41.07 -1.18 -1.72
N SER A 34 41.26 -2.49 -1.89
CA SER A 34 41.97 -3.34 -0.92
C SER A 34 43.39 -2.86 -0.62
N TYR A 35 44.17 -2.49 -1.65
CA TYR A 35 45.51 -1.93 -1.45
C TYR A 35 45.47 -0.50 -0.88
N GLU A 36 44.44 0.29 -1.18
CA GLU A 36 44.22 1.61 -0.60
C GLU A 36 43.94 1.52 0.91
N GLU A 37 43.15 0.54 1.35
CA GLU A 37 42.89 0.21 2.76
C GLU A 37 44.19 -0.24 3.43
N LYS A 38 44.89 -1.23 2.87
CA LYS A 38 46.17 -1.73 3.40
C LYS A 38 47.21 -0.61 3.56
N ILE A 39 47.36 0.25 2.55
CA ILE A 39 48.29 1.40 2.63
C ILE A 39 47.88 2.38 3.74
N ASN A 40 46.58 2.59 3.96
CA ASN A 40 46.11 3.47 5.03
C ASN A 40 46.39 2.86 6.41
N GLU A 41 46.18 1.55 6.57
CA GLU A 41 46.48 0.81 7.81
C GLU A 41 47.97 0.86 8.13
N GLU A 42 48.84 0.47 7.19
CA GLU A 42 50.29 0.48 7.37
C GLU A 42 50.83 1.91 7.56
N PHE A 43 50.21 2.92 6.93
CA PHE A 43 50.58 4.31 7.15
C PHE A 43 50.25 4.80 8.58
N ASN A 44 49.16 4.32 9.18
CA ASN A 44 48.81 4.68 10.55
C ASN A 44 49.83 4.11 11.56
N GLU A 45 50.47 2.99 11.24
CA GLU A 45 51.50 2.37 12.07
C GLU A 45 52.88 2.99 11.85
N LEU A 46 53.28 3.22 10.60
CA LEU A 46 54.65 3.61 10.25
C LEU A 46 54.84 5.11 10.05
N GLY A 47 53.77 5.87 9.85
CA GLY A 47 53.79 7.33 9.70
C GLY A 47 54.53 7.86 8.46
N ASN A 48 55.08 6.97 7.61
CA ASN A 48 55.89 7.35 6.44
C ASN A 48 55.45 6.55 5.19
N MET A 49 54.85 7.28 4.24
CA MET A 49 54.33 6.69 2.99
C MET A 49 55.41 6.03 2.13
N GLN A 50 56.66 6.52 2.13
CA GLN A 50 57.71 5.91 1.33
C GLN A 50 58.06 4.52 1.86
N ILE A 51 58.17 4.38 3.19
CA ILE A 51 58.45 3.10 3.85
C ILE A 51 57.31 2.10 3.58
N VAL A 52 56.06 2.53 3.71
CA VAL A 52 54.87 1.71 3.39
C VAL A 52 54.93 1.21 1.95
N LEU A 53 55.18 2.10 0.98
CA LEU A 53 55.22 1.72 -0.43
C LEU A 53 56.43 0.85 -0.80
N ASP A 54 57.54 0.95 -0.06
CA ASP A 54 58.75 0.14 -0.26
C ASP A 54 58.61 -1.27 0.34
N GLN A 55 57.74 -1.45 1.34
CA GLN A 55 57.36 -2.77 1.89
C GLN A 55 56.42 -3.54 0.96
N LEU A 56 55.66 -2.82 0.14
CA LEU A 56 54.83 -3.43 -0.90
C LEU A 56 55.70 -3.86 -2.09
N SER A 57 55.42 -5.05 -2.61
CA SER A 57 56.01 -5.52 -3.86
C SER A 57 55.78 -4.51 -5.01
N ASN A 58 56.66 -4.53 -6.01
CA ASN A 58 56.49 -3.69 -7.19
C ASN A 58 55.11 -3.95 -7.83
N THR A 59 54.41 -2.90 -8.23
CA THR A 59 53.08 -2.95 -8.85
C THR A 59 52.97 -3.92 -10.04
N GLU A 60 54.07 -4.15 -10.77
CA GLU A 60 54.11 -5.11 -11.88
C GLU A 60 54.16 -6.57 -11.40
N VAL A 61 54.83 -6.83 -10.27
CA VAL A 61 54.91 -8.14 -9.62
C VAL A 61 53.55 -8.49 -9.03
N ILE A 62 52.94 -7.55 -8.31
CA ILE A 62 51.58 -7.68 -7.76
C ILE A 62 50.57 -8.02 -8.87
N ALA A 63 50.59 -7.27 -9.97
CA ALA A 63 49.67 -7.54 -11.09
C ALA A 63 49.90 -8.93 -11.71
N ARG A 64 51.16 -9.38 -11.82
CA ARG A 64 51.48 -10.72 -12.33
C ARG A 64 50.97 -11.83 -11.40
N GLU A 65 51.17 -11.70 -10.10
CA GLU A 65 50.67 -12.67 -9.11
C GLU A 65 49.15 -12.78 -9.18
N ILE A 66 48.45 -11.64 -9.23
CA ILE A 66 47.00 -11.59 -9.40
C ILE A 66 46.54 -12.25 -10.71
N TYR A 67 47.25 -12.01 -11.82
CA TYR A 67 46.94 -12.67 -13.09
C TYR A 67 47.15 -14.19 -13.03
N LEU A 68 48.21 -14.65 -12.36
CA LEU A 68 48.47 -16.07 -12.17
C LEU A 68 47.37 -16.72 -11.31
N GLU A 69 46.97 -16.07 -10.21
CA GLU A 69 45.88 -16.54 -9.34
C GLU A 69 44.53 -16.62 -10.07
N LEU A 70 44.25 -15.65 -10.96
CA LEU A 70 43.02 -15.61 -11.75
C LEU A 70 43.07 -16.45 -13.04
N GLY A 71 44.20 -17.11 -13.33
CA GLY A 71 44.40 -17.91 -14.54
C GLY A 71 44.39 -17.08 -15.84
N ILE A 72 44.78 -15.81 -15.76
CA ILE A 72 44.86 -14.88 -16.90
C ILE A 72 46.27 -14.96 -17.49
N ASP A 73 46.36 -15.28 -18.78
CA ASP A 73 47.64 -15.29 -19.50
C ASP A 73 48.15 -13.84 -19.67
N TYR A 74 49.17 -13.49 -18.89
CA TYR A 74 49.80 -12.17 -18.87
C TYR A 74 50.47 -11.79 -20.20
N ASN A 75 50.67 -12.76 -21.12
CA ASN A 75 51.20 -12.51 -22.47
C ASN A 75 50.11 -12.13 -23.49
N ALA A 76 48.83 -12.17 -23.12
CA ALA A 76 47.73 -11.82 -24.00
C ALA A 76 47.63 -10.28 -24.20
N LYS A 77 47.64 -9.81 -25.45
CA LYS A 77 47.48 -8.38 -25.77
C LYS A 77 46.11 -7.86 -25.30
N PRO A 78 46.05 -6.61 -24.77
CA PRO A 78 44.82 -6.06 -24.20
C PRO A 78 43.75 -5.90 -25.29
N LYS A 79 42.60 -6.55 -25.09
CA LYS A 79 41.40 -6.31 -25.91
C LYS A 79 40.79 -4.96 -25.51
N HIS A 80 41.12 -3.92 -26.27
CA HIS A 80 40.33 -2.69 -26.27
C HIS A 80 38.96 -2.99 -26.94
N GLU A 81 37.92 -3.22 -26.13
CA GLU A 81 36.56 -3.19 -26.63
C GLU A 81 36.14 -1.74 -26.88
N LYS A 82 35.99 -1.39 -28.16
CA LYS A 82 35.40 -0.13 -28.62
C LYS A 82 33.95 -0.05 -28.15
N LYS A 83 33.55 1.16 -27.71
CA LYS A 83 32.17 1.58 -27.43
C LYS A 83 31.21 1.06 -28.50
N SER A 84 30.27 0.21 -28.11
CA SER A 84 28.99 0.03 -28.80
C SER A 84 27.88 -0.10 -27.77
N LYS A 85 26.74 0.45 -28.14
CA LYS A 85 25.60 0.82 -27.29
C LYS A 85 24.92 -0.39 -26.62
N THR A 86 24.50 -0.14 -25.38
CA THR A 86 23.38 -0.76 -24.66
C THR A 86 23.51 -2.24 -24.28
N GLN A 87 23.31 -2.49 -22.98
CA GLN A 87 22.83 -3.74 -22.38
C GLN A 87 23.83 -4.91 -22.24
N LYS A 88 24.36 -5.07 -21.03
CA LYS A 88 24.04 -6.15 -20.06
C LYS A 88 25.24 -6.38 -19.15
N THR A 89 25.02 -6.11 -17.87
CA THR A 89 25.85 -6.43 -16.73
C THR A 89 26.36 -7.88 -16.84
N LYS A 90 27.67 -8.06 -16.99
CA LYS A 90 28.33 -9.37 -16.86
C LYS A 90 28.26 -9.76 -15.39
N VAL A 91 27.29 -10.62 -15.07
CA VAL A 91 27.31 -11.40 -13.85
C VAL A 91 28.45 -12.41 -13.99
N GLU A 92 29.37 -12.33 -13.04
CA GLU A 92 30.39 -13.30 -12.69
C GLU A 92 29.89 -14.74 -12.93
N LYS A 93 30.54 -15.44 -13.86
CA LYS A 93 30.34 -16.88 -14.07
C LYS A 93 30.97 -17.61 -12.89
N VAL A 94 30.18 -17.82 -11.83
CA VAL A 94 30.40 -18.93 -10.91
C VAL A 94 30.46 -20.19 -11.77
N LYS A 95 31.66 -20.77 -11.92
CA LYS A 95 31.87 -22.07 -12.54
C LYS A 95 31.14 -23.11 -11.69
N VAL A 96 29.85 -23.31 -11.93
CA VAL A 96 29.16 -24.53 -11.53
C VAL A 96 29.79 -25.63 -12.35
N GLN A 97 30.46 -26.57 -11.67
CA GLN A 97 31.02 -27.77 -12.27
C GLN A 97 29.96 -28.41 -13.19
N LYS A 98 30.34 -28.65 -14.45
CA LYS A 98 29.50 -29.33 -15.42
C LYS A 98 29.12 -30.71 -14.88
N PRO A 99 27.82 -31.05 -14.73
CA PRO A 99 27.42 -32.43 -14.85
C PRO A 99 27.47 -32.75 -16.35
N GLN A 100 28.49 -33.49 -16.76
CA GLN A 100 28.54 -34.12 -18.07
C GLN A 100 27.27 -34.96 -18.26
N GLY A 101 26.51 -34.68 -19.33
CA GLY A 101 25.40 -35.51 -19.81
C GLY A 101 24.10 -35.42 -19.00
N LYS A 102 23.30 -34.35 -19.17
CA LYS A 102 21.90 -34.38 -18.72
C LYS A 102 21.08 -35.26 -19.67
N SER A 103 20.85 -36.51 -19.26
CA SER A 103 19.89 -37.42 -19.91
C SER A 103 18.49 -36.79 -19.94
N VAL A 104 17.69 -37.15 -20.94
CA VAL A 104 16.31 -36.66 -21.13
C VAL A 104 15.43 -36.90 -19.87
N GLY A 105 15.74 -37.93 -19.08
CA GLY A 105 15.05 -38.23 -17.82
C GLY A 105 15.27 -37.21 -16.70
N ILE A 106 16.44 -36.56 -16.64
CA ILE A 106 16.72 -35.51 -15.63
C ILE A 106 15.90 -34.26 -15.94
N LYS A 107 15.68 -33.91 -17.21
CA LYS A 107 14.82 -32.77 -17.59
C LYS A 107 13.36 -32.99 -17.17
N LEU A 108 12.83 -34.20 -17.28
CA LEU A 108 11.46 -34.52 -16.86
C LEU A 108 11.28 -34.38 -15.34
N ALA A 109 12.25 -34.85 -14.54
CA ALA A 109 12.20 -34.79 -13.07
C ALA A 109 12.14 -33.34 -12.53
N PHE A 110 12.74 -32.38 -13.23
CA PHE A 110 12.67 -30.96 -12.88
C PHE A 110 11.46 -30.22 -13.47
N THR A 111 10.67 -30.85 -14.34
CA THR A 111 9.56 -30.18 -15.04
C THR A 111 8.38 -29.90 -14.11
N PHE A 112 8.00 -30.86 -13.25
CA PHE A 112 6.88 -30.68 -12.32
C PHE A 112 7.18 -29.64 -11.21
N PRO A 113 8.34 -29.67 -10.51
CA PRO A 113 8.70 -28.61 -9.57
C PRO A 113 8.82 -27.24 -10.21
N ASN A 114 9.35 -27.13 -11.43
CA ASN A 114 9.46 -25.85 -12.14
C ASN A 114 8.10 -25.30 -12.58
N PHE A 115 7.13 -26.17 -12.89
CA PHE A 115 5.75 -25.77 -13.17
C PHE A 115 5.06 -25.20 -11.92
N ILE A 116 5.27 -25.82 -10.75
CA ILE A 116 4.76 -25.27 -9.49
C ILE A 116 5.44 -23.93 -9.17
N MET A 117 6.77 -23.85 -9.35
CA MET A 117 7.52 -22.62 -9.12
C MET A 117 7.14 -21.50 -10.08
N SER A 118 6.76 -21.79 -11.33
CA SER A 118 6.28 -20.79 -12.27
C SER A 118 4.89 -20.25 -11.90
N ILE A 119 3.97 -21.11 -11.45
CA ILE A 119 2.68 -20.68 -10.87
C ILE A 119 2.93 -19.76 -9.67
N PHE A 120 3.84 -20.15 -8.78
CA PHE A 120 4.20 -19.35 -7.61
C PHE A 120 4.81 -18.00 -8.01
N ALA A 121 5.68 -17.96 -9.02
CA ALA A 121 6.24 -16.72 -9.55
C ALA A 121 5.17 -15.78 -10.12
N ILE A 122 4.19 -16.32 -10.85
CA ILE A 122 3.04 -15.56 -11.38
C ILE A 122 2.20 -15.00 -10.24
N ALA A 123 1.89 -15.81 -9.22
CA ALA A 123 1.13 -15.36 -8.05
C ALA A 123 1.84 -14.20 -7.32
N LEU A 124 3.15 -14.31 -7.09
CA LEU A 124 3.94 -13.23 -6.47
C LEU A 124 4.00 -11.98 -7.35
N ALA A 125 4.06 -12.14 -8.68
CA ALA A 125 4.04 -11.00 -9.60
C ALA A 125 2.70 -10.26 -9.55
N LEU A 126 1.58 -10.99 -9.49
CA LEU A 126 0.24 -10.43 -9.35
C LEU A 126 0.08 -9.70 -8.00
N ILE A 127 0.57 -10.28 -6.91
CA ILE A 127 0.59 -9.63 -5.59
C ILE A 127 1.39 -8.33 -5.65
N SER A 128 2.58 -8.36 -6.24
CA SER A 128 3.41 -7.15 -6.43
C SER A 128 2.67 -6.07 -7.23
N ALA A 129 2.05 -6.43 -8.35
CA ALA A 129 1.28 -5.51 -9.18
C ALA A 129 0.08 -4.91 -8.45
N ALA A 130 -0.67 -5.73 -7.70
CA ALA A 130 -1.79 -5.26 -6.87
C ALA A 130 -1.33 -4.26 -5.82
N LEU A 131 -0.21 -4.53 -5.13
CA LEU A 131 0.35 -3.62 -4.13
C LEU A 131 0.82 -2.29 -4.74
N TYR A 132 1.42 -2.31 -5.93
CA TYR A 132 1.75 -1.07 -6.66
C TYR A 132 0.50 -0.27 -7.03
N LEU A 133 -0.56 -0.94 -7.45
CA LEU A 133 -1.83 -0.30 -7.79
C LEU A 133 -2.48 0.34 -6.55
N VAL A 134 -2.51 -0.36 -5.42
CA VAL A 134 -3.01 0.20 -4.15
C VAL A 134 -2.17 1.41 -3.72
N ALA A 135 -0.84 1.32 -3.80
CA ALA A 135 0.03 2.46 -3.49
C ALA A 135 -0.25 3.67 -4.40
N PHE A 136 -0.50 3.45 -5.70
CA PHE A 136 -0.84 4.50 -6.64
C PHE A 136 -2.20 5.15 -6.35
N VAL A 137 -3.22 4.34 -6.04
CA VAL A 137 -4.54 4.82 -5.65
C VAL A 137 -4.46 5.65 -4.37
N LEU A 138 -3.65 5.25 -3.39
CA LEU A 138 -3.44 6.04 -2.17
C LEU A 138 -2.84 7.41 -2.45
N VAL A 139 -1.85 7.51 -3.35
CA VAL A 139 -1.24 8.80 -3.74
C VAL A 139 -2.26 9.72 -4.40
N ILE A 140 -3.08 9.19 -5.31
CA ILE A 140 -4.10 9.99 -6.01
C ILE A 140 -5.28 10.33 -5.10
N GLY A 141 -5.73 9.39 -4.27
CA GLY A 141 -6.86 9.57 -3.37
C GLY A 141 -6.55 10.48 -2.17
N PHE A 142 -5.28 10.63 -1.81
CA PHE A 142 -4.85 11.40 -0.64
C PHE A 142 -5.33 12.87 -0.64
N PRO A 143 -5.13 13.67 -1.71
CA PRO A 143 -5.68 15.02 -1.78
C PRO A 143 -7.21 15.09 -1.63
N PHE A 144 -7.94 14.10 -2.16
CA PHE A 144 -9.39 14.05 -2.04
C PHE A 144 -9.82 13.73 -0.60
N MET A 145 -9.16 12.79 0.08
CA MET A 145 -9.44 12.50 1.50
C MET A 145 -9.21 13.71 2.39
N ILE A 146 -8.13 14.47 2.16
CA ILE A 146 -7.86 15.71 2.90
C ILE A 146 -9.01 16.70 2.72
N THR A 147 -9.44 16.91 1.47
CA THR A 147 -10.52 17.85 1.15
C THR A 147 -11.81 17.44 1.85
N ILE A 148 -12.15 16.15 1.79
CA ILE A 148 -13.33 15.61 2.48
C ILE A 148 -13.24 15.86 3.98
N PHE A 149 -12.09 15.66 4.62
CA PHE A 149 -11.96 15.87 6.07
C PHE A 149 -12.22 17.30 6.52
N PHE A 150 -11.71 18.29 5.79
CA PHE A 150 -11.95 19.70 6.11
C PHE A 150 -13.39 20.14 5.85
N VAL A 151 -14.09 19.48 4.94
CA VAL A 151 -15.54 19.69 4.72
C VAL A 151 -16.37 18.99 5.81
N THR A 152 -15.91 17.83 6.30
CA THR A 152 -16.69 16.94 7.17
C THR A 152 -16.56 17.27 8.66
N TYR A 153 -15.34 17.51 9.12
CA TYR A 153 -15.01 17.55 10.54
C TYR A 153 -14.82 18.98 11.05
N ASP A 154 -14.92 19.15 12.38
CA ASP A 154 -14.58 20.42 13.02
C ASP A 154 -13.12 20.75 12.78
N PHE A 155 -12.78 22.02 12.59
CA PHE A 155 -11.42 22.42 12.22
C PHE A 155 -10.33 21.81 13.13
N ALA A 156 -10.58 21.74 14.44
CA ALA A 156 -9.67 21.11 15.40
C ALA A 156 -9.50 19.59 15.18
N ILE A 157 -10.57 18.88 14.84
CA ILE A 157 -10.57 17.44 14.55
C ILE A 157 -10.00 17.19 13.14
N ALA A 158 -10.40 18.01 12.16
CA ALA A 158 -9.93 17.96 10.79
C ALA A 158 -8.41 18.16 10.71
N ILE A 159 -7.85 19.12 11.45
CA ILE A 159 -6.39 19.29 11.57
C ILE A 159 -5.74 18.06 12.17
N SER A 160 -6.32 17.50 13.24
CA SER A 160 -5.76 16.32 13.91
C SER A 160 -5.74 15.10 12.98
N LEU A 161 -6.84 14.86 12.26
CA LEU A 161 -6.96 13.81 11.25
C LEU A 161 -6.09 14.07 10.02
N PHE A 162 -5.96 15.33 9.60
CA PHE A 162 -5.09 15.74 8.51
C PHE A 162 -3.63 15.44 8.83
N VAL A 163 -3.15 15.82 10.02
CA VAL A 163 -1.79 15.51 10.50
C VAL A 163 -1.58 14.00 10.57
N LEU A 164 -2.58 13.24 11.06
CA LEU A 164 -2.53 11.78 11.10
C LEU A 164 -2.42 11.17 9.70
N ILE A 165 -3.26 11.59 8.76
CA ILE A 165 -3.27 11.08 7.38
C ILE A 165 -2.01 11.49 6.62
N LEU A 166 -1.50 12.71 6.84
CA LEU A 166 -0.20 13.17 6.32
C LEU A 166 0.96 12.28 6.77
N GLY A 167 0.89 11.70 7.96
CA GLY A 167 1.87 10.70 8.40
C GLY A 167 1.59 9.32 7.81
N LEU A 168 0.36 8.83 7.98
CA LEU A 168 0.01 7.44 7.70
C LEU A 168 -0.03 7.10 6.21
N VAL A 169 -0.64 7.93 5.37
CA VAL A 169 -0.84 7.59 3.95
C VAL A 169 0.48 7.55 3.18
N PRO A 170 1.39 8.54 3.30
CA PRO A 170 2.71 8.43 2.69
C PRO A 170 3.51 7.25 3.23
N LEU A 171 3.46 6.98 4.54
CA LEU A 171 4.18 5.87 5.13
C LEU A 171 3.67 4.51 4.63
N LEU A 172 2.35 4.32 4.61
CA LEU A 172 1.72 3.11 4.09
C LEU A 172 2.01 2.92 2.60
N THR A 173 1.98 4.00 1.82
CA THR A 173 2.35 3.99 0.40
C THR A 173 3.80 3.52 0.22
N ILE A 174 4.73 4.07 1.00
CA ILE A 174 6.14 3.67 0.99
C ILE A 174 6.28 2.19 1.41
N ALA A 175 5.57 1.76 2.44
CA ALA A 175 5.56 0.37 2.91
C ALA A 175 5.11 -0.59 1.82
N LEU A 176 3.93 -0.33 1.23
CA LEU A 176 3.37 -1.12 0.13
C LEU A 176 4.31 -1.15 -1.07
N TRP A 177 4.96 -0.02 -1.40
CA TRP A 177 5.94 0.04 -2.48
C TRP A 177 7.17 -0.85 -2.22
N TYR A 178 7.70 -0.85 -0.99
CA TYR A 178 8.83 -1.72 -0.64
C TYR A 178 8.45 -3.19 -0.59
N ILE A 179 7.25 -3.53 -0.09
CA ILE A 179 6.72 -4.89 -0.11
C ILE A 179 6.52 -5.35 -1.56
N ALA A 180 5.95 -4.50 -2.42
CA ALA A 180 5.81 -4.77 -3.86
C ALA A 180 7.16 -5.04 -4.52
N LYS A 181 8.19 -4.23 -4.22
CA LYS A 181 9.56 -4.45 -4.68
C LYS A 181 10.19 -5.74 -4.16
N PHE A 182 9.88 -6.14 -2.94
CA PHE A 182 10.32 -7.42 -2.39
C PHE A 182 9.72 -8.57 -3.21
N PHE A 183 8.41 -8.57 -3.42
CA PHE A 183 7.74 -9.60 -4.24
C PHE A 183 8.25 -9.62 -5.68
N GLU A 184 8.44 -8.46 -6.30
CA GLU A 184 9.02 -8.34 -7.65
C GLU A 184 10.41 -8.99 -7.73
N LYS A 185 11.27 -8.74 -6.72
CA LYS A 185 12.60 -9.36 -6.66
C LYS A 185 12.52 -10.86 -6.45
N SER A 186 11.64 -11.33 -5.56
CA SER A 186 11.42 -12.76 -5.32
C SER A 186 10.96 -13.46 -6.61
N THR A 187 10.02 -12.87 -7.35
CA THR A 187 9.60 -13.34 -8.68
C THR A 187 10.79 -13.44 -9.63
N LYS A 188 11.64 -12.40 -9.74
CA LYS A 188 12.84 -12.44 -10.60
C LYS A 188 13.84 -13.53 -10.19
N VAL A 189 14.00 -13.78 -8.89
CA VAL A 189 14.86 -14.86 -8.38
C VAL A 189 14.31 -16.23 -8.77
N ILE A 190 13.00 -16.44 -8.62
CA ILE A 190 12.36 -17.71 -9.01
C ILE A 190 12.48 -17.92 -10.53
N ILE A 191 12.20 -16.89 -11.34
CA ILE A 191 12.35 -16.99 -12.81
C ILE A 191 13.80 -17.30 -13.20
N ASN A 192 14.78 -16.63 -12.58
CA ASN A 192 16.19 -16.95 -12.81
C ASN A 192 16.52 -18.40 -12.42
N GLY A 193 15.99 -18.90 -11.31
CA GLY A 193 16.16 -20.29 -10.88
C GLY A 193 15.59 -21.29 -11.89
N ILE A 194 14.38 -21.03 -12.40
CA ILE A 194 13.76 -21.83 -13.46
C ILE A 194 14.60 -21.78 -14.73
N PHE A 195 15.03 -20.59 -15.16
CA PHE A 195 15.81 -20.42 -16.39
C PHE A 195 17.15 -21.15 -16.33
N ILE A 196 17.90 -21.09 -15.22
CA ILE A 196 19.17 -21.81 -15.04
C ILE A 196 19.03 -23.33 -15.26
N VAL A 197 17.85 -23.91 -15.00
CA VAL A 197 17.61 -25.34 -15.21
C VAL A 197 17.54 -25.71 -16.71
N TYR A 198 17.00 -24.82 -17.54
CA TYR A 198 16.74 -25.06 -18.96
C TYR A 198 17.72 -24.36 -19.92
N THR A 199 18.28 -23.24 -19.51
CA THR A 199 19.18 -22.37 -20.26
C THR A 199 20.26 -21.85 -19.31
N ASP A 200 21.54 -21.86 -19.68
CA ASP A 200 22.62 -21.31 -18.83
C ASP A 200 22.56 -19.76 -18.71
N GLU A 201 21.43 -19.15 -19.08
CA GLU A 201 21.17 -17.73 -19.07
C GLU A 201 20.34 -17.32 -17.85
N ARG A 202 20.69 -16.17 -17.26
CA ARG A 202 19.88 -15.52 -16.23
C ARG A 202 19.19 -14.30 -16.85
N PRO A 203 17.86 -14.31 -17.02
CA PRO A 203 17.16 -13.17 -17.60
C PRO A 203 17.23 -11.90 -16.73
N PHE A 204 17.46 -12.03 -15.42
CA PHE A 204 17.50 -10.91 -14.47
C PHE A 204 18.77 -10.90 -13.59
N ALA A 205 19.21 -9.72 -13.13
CA ALA A 205 20.32 -9.60 -12.18
C ALA A 205 19.94 -10.06 -10.75
N MET A 206 20.89 -10.60 -9.98
CA MET A 206 20.68 -10.96 -8.56
C MET A 206 20.58 -9.69 -7.70
N LEU A 207 19.50 -9.54 -6.91
CA LEU A 207 19.08 -8.24 -6.36
C LEU A 207 18.90 -8.16 -4.84
N PHE A 208 19.29 -9.21 -4.08
CA PHE A 208 19.20 -9.16 -2.62
C PHE A 208 20.50 -8.62 -2.00
N LYS A 209 20.56 -7.29 -1.79
CA LYS A 209 21.51 -6.69 -0.84
C LYS A 209 20.89 -6.69 0.57
N LYS A 210 21.70 -7.02 1.58
CA LYS A 210 21.37 -7.14 3.02
C LYS A 210 20.64 -5.91 3.62
N SER A 211 20.71 -4.73 2.97
CA SER A 211 20.08 -3.48 3.44
C SER A 211 18.54 -3.43 3.40
N MET A 212 17.85 -4.39 2.76
CA MET A 212 16.38 -4.32 2.62
C MET A 212 15.63 -4.74 3.90
N ILE A 213 16.18 -5.65 4.70
CA ILE A 213 15.52 -6.18 5.91
C ILE A 213 15.39 -5.08 6.98
N ASN A 214 16.45 -4.30 7.20
CA ASN A 214 16.42 -3.19 8.17
C ASN A 214 15.41 -2.11 7.78
N LYS A 215 15.20 -1.88 6.47
CA LYS A 215 14.18 -0.95 5.97
C LYS A 215 12.77 -1.48 6.23
N ILE A 216 12.54 -2.77 6.05
CA ILE A 216 11.26 -3.41 6.35
C ILE A 216 10.95 -3.36 7.85
N MET A 217 11.94 -3.65 8.71
CA MET A 217 11.78 -3.57 10.17
C MET A 217 11.48 -2.16 10.68
N LEU A 218 12.13 -1.15 10.09
CA LEU A 218 11.85 0.25 10.42
C LEU A 218 10.41 0.63 10.02
N ILE A 219 9.98 0.21 8.83
CA ILE A 219 8.62 0.45 8.34
C ILE A 219 7.58 -0.22 9.25
N SER A 220 7.78 -1.48 9.64
CA SER A 220 6.83 -2.18 10.52
C SER A 220 6.78 -1.60 11.93
N ALA A 221 7.91 -1.13 12.48
CA ALA A 221 7.94 -0.44 13.76
C ALA A 221 7.14 0.88 13.72
N ILE A 222 7.24 1.65 12.63
CA ILE A 222 6.47 2.89 12.47
C ILE A 222 4.98 2.59 12.25
N THR A 223 4.63 1.55 11.48
CA THR A 223 3.22 1.13 11.33
C THR A 223 2.61 0.73 12.67
N PHE A 224 3.35 0.01 13.51
CA PHE A 224 2.89 -0.39 14.84
C PHE A 224 2.66 0.83 15.74
N ALA A 225 3.58 1.79 15.74
CA ALA A 225 3.44 3.04 16.49
C ALA A 225 2.20 3.85 16.07
N ILE A 226 1.83 3.85 14.79
CA ILE A 226 0.63 4.55 14.32
C ILE A 226 -0.66 3.82 14.72
N ILE A 227 -0.69 2.49 14.69
CA ILE A 227 -1.84 1.71 15.18
C ILE A 227 -2.09 2.02 16.66
N THR A 228 -1.02 2.07 17.46
CA THR A 228 -1.13 2.44 18.88
C THR A 228 -1.56 3.89 19.06
N GLY A 229 -1.05 4.81 18.23
CA GLY A 229 -1.45 6.23 18.23
C GLY A 229 -2.91 6.45 17.85
N PHE A 230 -3.44 5.69 16.88
CA PHE A 230 -4.84 5.74 16.48
C PHE A 230 -5.77 5.19 17.56
N GLY A 231 -5.38 4.08 18.21
CA GLY A 231 -6.08 3.55 19.38
C GLY A 231 -6.12 4.53 20.54
N ALA A 232 -5.03 5.29 20.76
CA ALA A 232 -5.02 6.37 21.75
C ALA A 232 -5.93 7.54 21.35
N ALA A 233 -5.96 7.92 20.07
CA ALA A 233 -6.82 9.01 19.59
C ALA A 233 -8.31 8.71 19.72
N ILE A 234 -8.74 7.47 19.48
CA ILE A 234 -10.13 7.05 19.72
C ILE A 234 -10.49 7.12 21.20
N ASN A 235 -9.60 6.65 22.07
CA ASN A 235 -9.83 6.66 23.53
C ASN A 235 -9.77 8.07 24.15
N LEU A 236 -9.12 9.03 23.49
CA LEU A 236 -9.02 10.42 23.93
C LEU A 236 -10.05 11.33 23.26
N ALA A 237 -10.75 10.84 22.23
CA ALA A 237 -11.80 11.60 21.58
C ALA A 237 -12.99 11.79 22.54
N PRO A 238 -13.57 13.00 22.63
CA PRO A 238 -14.78 13.22 23.40
C PRO A 238 -15.90 12.25 22.97
N GLU A 239 -16.66 11.72 23.93
CA GLU A 239 -17.74 10.75 23.68
C GLU A 239 -18.80 11.28 22.68
N ASN A 240 -18.98 12.60 22.65
CA ASN A 240 -19.90 13.30 21.75
C ASN A 240 -19.26 13.71 20.41
N SER A 241 -18.07 13.21 20.06
CA SER A 241 -17.46 13.43 18.75
C SER A 241 -18.06 12.50 17.69
N VAL A 242 -18.03 12.91 16.41
CA VAL A 242 -18.50 12.06 15.29
C VAL A 242 -17.75 10.71 15.27
N LEU A 243 -16.45 10.72 15.56
CA LEU A 243 -15.60 9.53 15.60
C LEU A 243 -16.01 8.57 16.72
N ALA A 244 -16.17 9.07 17.95
CA ALA A 244 -16.57 8.24 19.09
C ALA A 244 -18.02 7.74 18.95
N SER A 245 -18.92 8.57 18.43
CA SER A 245 -20.31 8.21 18.17
C SER A 245 -20.43 7.08 17.14
N ASN A 246 -19.68 7.16 16.04
CA ASN A 246 -19.65 6.11 15.02
C ASN A 246 -18.99 4.81 15.51
N TYR A 247 -17.92 4.90 16.30
CA TYR A 247 -17.24 3.71 16.84
C TYR A 247 -18.08 2.99 17.91
N ASN A 248 -18.77 3.76 18.75
CA ASN A 248 -19.61 3.23 19.85
C ASN A 248 -21.05 2.92 19.42
N ASN A 249 -21.39 3.02 18.13
CA ASN A 249 -22.77 2.88 17.61
C ASN A 249 -23.80 3.79 18.33
N ASN A 250 -23.37 4.96 18.79
CA ASN A 250 -24.23 5.97 19.37
C ASN A 250 -24.62 7.01 18.31
N TYR A 251 -25.74 7.70 18.53
CA TYR A 251 -26.20 8.78 17.68
C TYR A 251 -26.03 10.14 18.36
N ARG A 252 -25.41 11.11 17.67
CA ARG A 252 -25.24 12.48 18.20
C ARG A 252 -26.54 13.25 18.26
N TYR A 253 -27.39 13.08 17.24
CA TYR A 253 -28.65 13.78 17.12
C TYR A 253 -29.79 12.82 16.81
N SER A 254 -30.93 13.10 17.43
CA SER A 254 -32.21 12.47 17.15
C SER A 254 -33.24 13.57 16.87
N GLN A 255 -33.92 13.49 15.73
CA GLN A 255 -35.02 14.37 15.38
C GLN A 255 -36.31 13.54 15.31
N VAL A 256 -37.35 14.00 15.98
CA VAL A 256 -38.69 13.41 15.92
C VAL A 256 -39.56 14.30 15.06
N THR A 257 -40.24 13.72 14.08
CA THR A 257 -41.24 14.39 13.24
C THR A 257 -42.53 13.60 13.33
N GLU A 258 -43.61 14.25 13.73
CA GLU A 258 -44.94 13.66 13.75
C GLU A 258 -45.74 14.20 12.58
N ILE A 259 -46.36 13.28 11.84
CA ILE A 259 -47.08 13.52 10.61
C ILE A 259 -48.48 12.94 10.82
N ASN A 260 -49.51 13.71 10.51
CA ASN A 260 -50.89 13.23 10.56
C ASN A 260 -51.47 13.22 9.15
N VAL A 261 -51.84 12.04 8.66
CA VAL A 261 -52.50 11.82 7.36
C VAL A 261 -53.87 11.20 7.52
N ALA A 262 -54.44 11.20 8.73
CA ALA A 262 -55.70 10.52 9.05
C ALA A 262 -56.86 10.96 8.15
N ASP A 263 -56.92 12.26 7.82
CA ASP A 263 -57.95 12.82 6.95
C ASP A 263 -57.82 12.34 5.49
N GLU A 264 -56.60 12.03 5.05
CA GLU A 264 -56.29 11.60 3.68
C GLU A 264 -56.51 10.09 3.48
N ILE A 265 -56.43 9.29 4.55
CA ILE A 265 -56.55 7.81 4.50
C ILE A 265 -57.82 7.27 5.20
N LYS A 266 -58.80 8.13 5.47
CA LYS A 266 -59.96 7.84 6.34
C LYS A 266 -60.75 6.56 6.01
N ASP A 267 -60.74 6.15 4.75
CA ASP A 267 -61.43 4.94 4.24
C ASP A 267 -60.46 3.94 3.58
N ALA A 268 -59.19 3.95 3.98
CA ALA A 268 -58.16 3.11 3.39
C ALA A 268 -58.38 1.62 3.73
N SER A 269 -58.49 0.82 2.67
CA SER A 269 -58.47 -0.66 2.75
C SER A 269 -57.05 -1.21 2.87
N ALA A 270 -56.08 -0.50 2.32
CA ALA A 270 -54.66 -0.79 2.40
C ALA A 270 -53.88 0.53 2.41
N VAL A 271 -52.75 0.54 3.13
CA VAL A 271 -51.80 1.65 3.16
C VAL A 271 -50.41 1.09 2.96
N HIS A 272 -49.65 1.67 2.04
CA HIS A 272 -48.27 1.32 1.73
C HIS A 272 -47.36 2.49 2.07
N LEU A 273 -46.35 2.24 2.89
CA LEU A 273 -45.29 3.22 3.14
C LEU A 273 -44.20 3.05 2.08
N ILE A 274 -43.85 4.15 1.41
CA ILE A 274 -42.77 4.20 0.43
C ILE A 274 -41.72 5.19 0.93
N TYR A 275 -40.49 4.73 1.05
CA TYR A 275 -39.37 5.50 1.56
C TYR A 275 -38.51 6.03 0.41
N ASP A 276 -39.09 6.94 -0.36
CA ASP A 276 -38.37 7.57 -1.47
C ASP A 276 -37.41 8.63 -0.92
N GLU A 277 -36.16 8.62 -1.37
CA GLU A 277 -35.10 9.56 -0.93
C GLU A 277 -34.76 9.61 0.58
N LEU A 278 -35.43 8.85 1.47
CA LEU A 278 -35.04 8.73 2.89
C LEU A 278 -33.65 8.11 3.07
N SER A 279 -33.04 7.60 2.00
CA SER A 279 -31.59 7.45 1.94
C SER A 279 -31.15 7.54 0.48
N SER A 280 -30.19 8.40 0.16
CA SER A 280 -29.65 8.46 -1.20
C SER A 280 -28.82 7.23 -1.59
N SER A 281 -28.68 6.21 -0.72
CA SER A 281 -27.86 5.01 -1.02
C SER A 281 -27.85 3.89 0.05
N MET A 282 -28.63 3.95 1.14
CA MET A 282 -28.50 3.00 2.27
C MET A 282 -29.83 2.34 2.66
N ILE A 283 -30.28 1.41 1.82
CA ILE A 283 -31.55 0.66 1.90
C ILE A 283 -31.73 -0.18 3.19
N ARG A 284 -30.82 -0.13 4.19
CA ARG A 284 -30.83 -1.06 5.35
C ARG A 284 -30.95 -0.43 6.76
N ASN A 285 -31.33 0.83 6.89
CA ASN A 285 -31.40 1.48 8.21
C ASN A 285 -32.80 1.99 8.62
N THR A 286 -33.86 1.50 7.99
CA THR A 286 -35.25 1.81 8.38
C THR A 286 -35.81 0.69 9.25
N ASN A 287 -36.41 1.05 10.39
CA ASN A 287 -37.04 0.11 11.30
C ASN A 287 -38.50 0.53 11.53
N GLU A 288 -39.43 -0.30 11.09
CA GLU A 288 -40.86 -0.07 11.19
C GLU A 288 -41.45 -0.72 12.45
N LYS A 289 -42.27 0.03 13.19
CA LYS A 289 -42.92 -0.46 14.41
C LYS A 289 -44.37 0.01 14.45
N PHE A 290 -45.29 -0.93 14.70
CA PHE A 290 -46.67 -0.55 15.03
C PHE A 290 -46.71 0.03 16.45
N ASP A 291 -47.36 1.19 16.61
CA ASP A 291 -47.52 1.86 17.90
C ASP A 291 -48.99 2.25 18.11
N SER A 292 -49.68 1.50 18.96
CA SER A 292 -51.09 1.71 19.28
C SER A 292 -51.35 2.99 20.08
N THR A 293 -50.31 3.66 20.60
CA THR A 293 -50.46 4.91 21.35
C THR A 293 -50.60 6.14 20.46
N LEU A 294 -50.22 6.02 19.18
CA LEU A 294 -50.41 7.06 18.18
C LEU A 294 -51.88 7.13 17.75
N GLU A 295 -52.35 8.31 17.33
CA GLU A 295 -53.68 8.42 16.71
C GLU A 295 -53.72 7.67 15.38
N TYR A 296 -54.87 7.12 15.00
CA TYR A 296 -55.02 6.43 13.71
C TYR A 296 -54.64 7.38 12.56
N GLY A 297 -53.82 6.90 11.62
CA GLY A 297 -53.29 7.73 10.53
C GLY A 297 -52.17 8.70 10.92
N SER A 298 -51.67 8.63 12.15
CA SER A 298 -50.43 9.31 12.54
C SER A 298 -49.19 8.44 12.25
N ILE A 299 -48.15 9.10 11.78
CA ILE A 299 -46.81 8.54 11.55
C ILE A 299 -45.82 9.36 12.38
N LYS A 300 -45.04 8.69 13.22
CA LYS A 300 -43.92 9.28 13.95
C LYS A 300 -42.62 8.78 13.36
N LEU A 301 -41.88 9.69 12.76
CA LEU A 301 -40.55 9.46 12.18
C LEU A 301 -39.48 9.93 13.15
N VAL A 302 -38.68 8.99 13.67
CA VAL A 302 -37.48 9.28 14.46
C VAL A 302 -36.26 9.08 13.58
N ARG A 303 -35.49 10.15 13.38
CA ARG A 303 -34.26 10.13 12.60
C ARG A 303 -33.06 10.28 13.50
N HIS A 304 -32.12 9.37 13.37
CA HIS A 304 -30.84 9.40 14.05
C HIS A 304 -29.73 9.70 13.06
N TYR A 305 -28.81 10.60 13.39
CA TYR A 305 -27.68 10.93 12.51
C TYR A 305 -26.43 11.41 13.25
N ASN A 306 -25.26 11.14 12.65
CA ASN A 306 -23.93 11.48 13.16
C ASN A 306 -23.24 12.54 12.31
N ILE A 307 -23.83 13.74 12.28
CA ILE A 307 -23.30 14.88 11.52
C ILE A 307 -22.66 15.88 12.49
N LYS A 308 -21.77 16.74 11.99
CA LYS A 308 -21.08 17.75 12.78
C LYS A 308 -22.06 18.73 13.45
N GLU A 309 -23.01 19.23 12.69
CA GLU A 309 -23.99 20.22 13.10
C GLU A 309 -25.39 19.59 13.18
N LYS A 310 -26.23 20.13 14.08
CA LYS A 310 -27.64 19.74 14.17
C LYS A 310 -28.39 20.41 13.02
N TYR A 311 -29.01 19.60 12.17
CA TYR A 311 -29.88 20.07 11.09
C TYR A 311 -31.35 19.89 11.50
N THR A 312 -32.18 20.87 11.15
CA THR A 312 -33.63 20.68 11.10
C THR A 312 -33.95 20.19 9.70
N LEU A 313 -34.32 18.92 9.58
CA LEU A 313 -34.59 18.30 8.28
C LEU A 313 -36.08 18.21 8.07
N ASP A 314 -36.56 18.86 7.01
CA ASP A 314 -37.96 18.79 6.64
C ASP A 314 -38.26 17.40 6.08
N THR A 315 -39.35 16.80 6.55
CA THR A 315 -39.89 15.56 6.00
C THR A 315 -41.05 15.93 5.09
N LYS A 316 -40.94 15.57 3.83
CA LYS A 316 -42.03 15.70 2.86
C LYS A 316 -42.85 14.43 2.87
N VAL A 317 -44.16 14.62 2.73
CA VAL A 317 -45.15 13.55 2.79
C VAL A 317 -46.08 13.76 1.63
N ASP A 318 -46.12 12.80 0.72
CA ASP A 318 -47.05 12.80 -0.41
C ASP A 318 -47.94 11.56 -0.32
N VAL A 319 -49.26 11.76 -0.27
CA VAL A 319 -50.24 10.67 -0.23
C VAL A 319 -50.88 10.52 -1.60
N VAL A 320 -50.78 9.33 -2.17
CA VAL A 320 -51.33 8.99 -3.49
C VAL A 320 -52.39 7.91 -3.32
N ASN A 321 -53.60 8.21 -3.78
CA ASN A 321 -54.66 7.21 -3.85
C ASN A 321 -54.56 6.42 -5.16
N LEU A 322 -54.34 5.11 -5.05
CA LEU A 322 -54.21 4.18 -6.18
C LEU A 322 -55.52 3.50 -6.56
N SER A 323 -56.67 4.04 -6.15
CA SER A 323 -57.96 3.35 -6.28
C SER A 323 -58.20 2.79 -7.68
N SER A 324 -58.21 1.46 -7.77
CA SER A 324 -58.93 0.75 -8.83
C SER A 324 -60.35 0.48 -8.31
N SER A 325 -61.32 0.28 -9.21
CA SER A 325 -62.76 0.51 -9.00
C SER A 325 -63.45 -0.13 -7.77
N ASN A 326 -62.78 -0.93 -6.94
CA ASN A 326 -63.31 -1.53 -5.71
C ASN A 326 -62.36 -1.53 -4.48
N ASN A 327 -61.12 -1.01 -4.57
CA ASN A 327 -60.17 -1.00 -3.45
C ASN A 327 -59.61 0.41 -3.22
N ASN A 328 -59.77 0.92 -1.99
CA ASN A 328 -59.18 2.18 -1.53
C ASN A 328 -57.76 1.90 -1.03
N ASP A 329 -56.81 1.88 -1.97
CA ASP A 329 -55.40 1.62 -1.69
C ASP A 329 -54.61 2.95 -1.72
N TYR A 330 -53.79 3.19 -0.69
CA TYR A 330 -53.05 4.44 -0.54
C TYR A 330 -51.55 4.18 -0.43
N GLN A 331 -50.76 5.00 -1.12
CA GLN A 331 -49.32 5.06 -0.98
C GLN A 331 -48.92 6.35 -0.29
N ILE A 332 -48.16 6.24 0.79
CA ILE A 332 -47.59 7.38 1.51
C ILE A 332 -46.09 7.40 1.21
N TYR A 333 -45.67 8.38 0.43
CA TYR A 333 -44.28 8.64 0.14
C TYR A 333 -43.71 9.53 1.23
N LEU A 334 -42.76 8.99 1.99
CA LEU A 334 -41.97 9.75 2.94
C LEU A 334 -40.62 10.03 2.31
N SER A 335 -40.30 11.31 2.14
CA SER A 335 -38.99 11.73 1.64
C SER A 335 -38.36 12.78 2.54
N SER A 336 -37.04 12.71 2.67
CA SER A 336 -36.30 13.78 3.34
C SER A 336 -34.87 13.83 2.86
N ASN A 337 -34.51 14.98 2.31
CA ASN A 337 -33.18 15.20 1.77
C ASN A 337 -32.29 15.85 2.81
N LEU A 338 -31.15 15.21 3.07
CA LEU A 338 -30.02 15.90 3.67
C LEU A 338 -29.45 16.90 2.64
N PRO A 339 -29.09 18.11 3.08
CA PRO A 339 -28.43 19.03 2.17
C PRO A 339 -27.09 18.43 1.76
N TRP A 340 -26.72 18.60 0.49
CA TRP A 340 -25.58 17.87 -0.10
C TRP A 340 -24.25 18.08 0.66
N ASN A 341 -24.09 19.25 1.29
CA ASN A 341 -22.95 19.61 2.11
C ASN A 341 -22.84 18.77 3.40
N ALA A 342 -23.95 18.18 3.86
CA ALA A 342 -23.97 17.22 4.96
C ALA A 342 -23.60 15.79 4.49
N ILE A 343 -23.87 15.45 3.22
CA ILE A 343 -23.60 14.12 2.61
C ILE A 343 -22.10 13.91 2.34
N VAL A 344 -21.36 14.99 2.03
CA VAL A 344 -19.90 14.94 1.84
C VAL A 344 -19.17 14.52 3.13
N GLY A 345 -19.87 14.61 4.28
CA GLY A 345 -19.45 14.08 5.56
C GLY A 345 -19.53 12.56 5.64
N VAL A 346 -18.64 11.84 4.96
CA VAL A 346 -18.68 10.38 4.86
C VAL A 346 -18.76 9.74 6.25
N THR A 347 -19.79 8.92 6.46
CA THR A 347 -20.28 8.25 7.69
C THR A 347 -21.48 8.90 8.43
N SER A 348 -22.45 9.46 7.69
CA SER A 348 -23.81 9.56 8.25
C SER A 348 -24.39 8.15 8.41
N PHE A 349 -24.17 7.54 9.57
CA PHE A 349 -25.05 6.46 10.03
C PHE A 349 -26.41 7.07 10.29
N GLU A 350 -27.22 7.14 9.25
CA GLU A 350 -28.61 7.51 9.34
C GLU A 350 -29.44 6.28 9.66
N ARG A 351 -30.23 6.37 10.73
CA ARG A 351 -31.23 5.37 11.06
C ARG A 351 -32.58 6.03 11.20
N TYR A 352 -33.58 5.42 10.59
CA TYR A 352 -34.96 5.86 10.66
C TYR A 352 -35.73 4.84 11.47
N GLU A 353 -36.39 5.27 12.53
CA GLU A 353 -37.44 4.49 13.18
C GLU A 353 -38.79 5.09 12.85
N ILE A 354 -39.69 4.28 12.30
CA ILE A 354 -40.99 4.71 11.80
C ILE A 354 -42.04 4.01 12.62
N PHE A 355 -42.81 4.81 13.36
CA PHE A 355 -43.91 4.34 14.18
C PHE A 355 -45.22 4.76 13.51
N TYR A 356 -46.19 3.86 13.43
CA TYR A 356 -47.48 4.15 12.81
C TYR A 356 -48.62 3.42 13.51
N ASN A 357 -49.83 3.98 13.42
CA ASN A 357 -51.07 3.33 13.88
C ASN A 357 -52.05 3.13 12.71
N PHE A 358 -51.66 2.24 11.80
CA PHE A 358 -52.52 1.64 10.77
C PHE A 358 -51.91 0.30 10.35
N LYS A 359 -52.65 -0.53 9.61
CA LYS A 359 -52.18 -1.85 9.19
C LYS A 359 -51.57 -1.76 7.78
N PRO A 360 -50.24 -1.75 7.62
CA PRO A 360 -49.65 -1.77 6.29
C PRO A 360 -49.86 -3.13 5.65
N ASN A 361 -50.16 -3.15 4.35
CA ASN A 361 -50.41 -4.40 3.61
C ASN A 361 -49.11 -5.17 3.32
N ASN A 362 -47.94 -4.54 3.53
CA ASN A 362 -46.61 -5.09 3.29
C ASN A 362 -45.74 -5.17 4.55
N SER A 363 -46.27 -5.56 5.71
CA SER A 363 -45.40 -6.12 6.76
C SER A 363 -44.98 -7.54 6.35
N GLY A 364 -44.24 -7.65 5.24
CA GLY A 364 -43.43 -8.82 4.96
C GLY A 364 -42.39 -8.88 6.07
N GLU A 365 -42.45 -9.91 6.89
CA GLU A 365 -41.35 -10.33 7.73
C GLU A 365 -40.08 -10.37 6.87
N VAL A 366 -39.20 -9.39 7.06
CA VAL A 366 -37.80 -9.53 6.67
C VAL A 366 -37.15 -10.34 7.79
N VAL A 367 -37.06 -11.66 7.58
CA VAL A 367 -36.20 -12.56 8.35
C VAL A 367 -34.73 -12.20 8.14
#